data_AF-A0A958MQ04-F1
#
_entry.id   AF-A0A958MQ04-F1
#
_cell.length_a   1.000
_cell.length_b   1.000
_cell.length_c   1.000
_cell.angle_alpha   90.00
_cell.angle_beta   90.00
_cell.angle_gamma   90.00
#
_symmetry.space_group_name_H-M   'P 1'
#
loop_
_entity.id
_entity.type
_entity.pdbx_description
1 polymer ?
#
loop_
_entity_poly.entity_id
_entity_poly.type
_entity_poly.pdbx_seq_one_letter_code
_entity_poly.pdbx_strand_id
1 'polypeptide(L)'
;NNAMGVCADACALEYQFSREDQDAFAIQSYKRSAAAWDAGKFDNEVVPVEVPQRRGDAIIVSKDEEYSNVKIEKIPALRPAFTKDGTVTAANASTINDGAGAMVLMSKDKAEELGLKPLATIKSYADAAQEPKWFTTAPAKALPKALDKAGISIDEVDYFEFNE
;
A
#
# COMPACT_ATOMS: atom_id res chain seq x y z
N ASN A 1 23.45 7.36 -7.86
CA ASN A 1 22.08 6.84 -7.68
C ASN A 1 22.09 5.81 -6.57
N ASN A 2 21.36 6.06 -5.49
CA ASN A 2 21.20 5.13 -4.37
C ASN A 2 19.81 4.47 -4.47
N ALA A 3 19.67 3.24 -3.97
CA ALA A 3 18.37 2.56 -3.91
C ALA A 3 17.41 3.28 -2.94
N MET A 4 16.10 3.20 -3.19
CA MET A 4 15.08 3.84 -2.33
C MET A 4 15.13 3.37 -0.88
N GLY A 5 15.50 2.10 -0.64
CA GLY A 5 15.66 1.56 0.72
C GLY A 5 16.74 2.25 1.57
N VAL A 6 17.72 2.92 0.95
CA VAL A 6 18.69 3.74 1.68
C VAL A 6 18.01 4.98 2.30
N CYS A 7 17.01 5.54 1.64
CA CYS A 7 16.21 6.64 2.20
C CYS A 7 15.27 6.15 3.31
N ALA A 8 14.77 4.92 3.21
CA ALA A 8 14.00 4.30 4.28
C ALA A 8 14.86 4.06 5.54
N ASP A 9 16.10 3.58 5.40
CA ASP A 9 17.05 3.50 6.52
C ASP A 9 17.32 4.88 7.16
N ALA A 10 17.47 5.94 6.34
CA ALA A 10 17.63 7.30 6.85
C ALA A 10 16.38 7.81 7.59
N CYS A 11 15.19 7.47 7.09
CA CYS A 11 13.92 7.75 7.75
C CYS A 11 13.82 7.06 9.11
N ALA A 12 14.12 5.76 9.15
CA ALA A 12 14.11 5.00 10.39
C ALA A 12 15.07 5.58 11.43
N LEU A 13 16.27 6.01 11.01
CA LEU A 13 17.24 6.64 11.89
C LEU A 13 16.75 8.00 12.44
N GLU A 14 16.27 8.87 11.57
CA GLU A 14 15.81 10.23 11.94
C GLU A 14 14.62 10.20 12.90
N TYR A 15 13.64 9.34 12.61
CA TYR A 15 12.39 9.23 13.37
C TYR A 15 12.45 8.14 14.45
N GLN A 16 13.62 7.50 14.63
CA GLN A 16 13.90 6.50 15.66
C GLN A 16 12.97 5.27 15.60
N PHE A 17 12.61 4.84 14.40
CA PHE A 17 11.87 3.60 14.20
C PHE A 17 12.80 2.40 14.38
N SER A 18 12.56 1.60 15.42
CA SER A 18 13.38 0.44 15.69
C SER A 18 13.21 -0.64 14.61
N ARG A 19 14.16 -1.58 14.56
CA ARG A 19 14.04 -2.75 13.69
C ARG A 19 12.84 -3.60 14.08
N GLU A 20 12.60 -3.72 15.39
CA GLU A 20 11.53 -4.51 15.96
C GLU A 20 10.15 -3.92 15.61
N ASP A 21 10.02 -2.59 15.59
CA ASP A 21 8.77 -1.92 15.19
C ASP A 21 8.47 -2.16 13.71
N GLN A 22 9.49 -2.05 12.84
CA GLN A 22 9.34 -2.31 11.41
C GLN A 22 8.94 -3.77 11.14
N ASP A 23 9.60 -4.72 11.80
CA ASP A 23 9.28 -6.15 11.67
C ASP A 23 7.88 -6.45 12.24
N ALA A 24 7.49 -5.83 13.36
CA ALA A 24 6.16 -5.99 13.93
C ALA A 24 5.06 -5.44 13.02
N PHE A 25 5.31 -4.29 12.39
CA PHE A 25 4.41 -3.69 11.41
C PHE A 25 4.25 -4.58 10.17
N ALA A 26 5.35 -5.08 9.61
CA ALA A 26 5.32 -6.00 8.48
C ALA A 26 4.55 -7.29 8.81
N ILE A 27 4.79 -7.89 9.99
CA ILE A 27 4.05 -9.07 10.47
C ILE A 27 2.56 -8.77 10.58
N GLN A 28 2.19 -7.58 11.06
CA GLN A 28 0.80 -7.15 11.14
C GLN A 28 0.17 -7.01 9.75
N SER A 29 0.90 -6.45 8.78
CA SER A 29 0.46 -6.33 7.39
C SER A 29 0.14 -7.72 6.78
N TYR A 30 1.08 -8.67 6.84
CA TYR A 30 0.86 -10.05 6.39
C TYR A 30 -0.36 -10.72 7.05
N LYS A 31 -0.53 -10.55 8.37
CA LYS A 31 -1.66 -11.11 9.11
C LYS A 31 -2.99 -10.49 8.71
N ARG A 32 -3.02 -9.16 8.49
CA ARG A 32 -4.23 -8.45 8.05
C ARG A 32 -4.63 -8.88 6.64
N SER A 33 -3.67 -8.97 5.72
CA SER A 33 -3.90 -9.43 4.34
C SER A 33 -4.44 -10.86 4.32
N ALA A 34 -3.83 -11.78 5.08
CA ALA A 34 -4.33 -13.15 5.21
C ALA A 34 -5.75 -13.21 5.76
N ALA A 35 -6.03 -12.48 6.84
CA ALA A 35 -7.37 -12.45 7.44
C ALA A 35 -8.41 -11.81 6.52
N ALA A 36 -8.05 -10.80 5.73
CA ALA A 36 -8.94 -10.16 4.77
C ALA A 36 -9.28 -11.09 3.61
N TRP A 37 -8.29 -11.81 3.07
CA TRP A 37 -8.50 -12.85 2.06
C TRP A 37 -9.36 -14.00 2.57
N ASP A 38 -9.07 -14.51 3.77
CA ASP A 38 -9.83 -15.62 4.36
C ASP A 38 -11.28 -15.23 4.70
N ALA A 39 -11.52 -13.94 4.96
CA ALA A 39 -12.85 -13.39 5.22
C ALA A 39 -13.58 -12.90 3.95
N GLY A 40 -13.01 -13.08 2.75
CA GLY A 40 -13.62 -12.66 1.48
C GLY A 40 -13.75 -11.14 1.31
N LYS A 41 -12.91 -10.34 2.00
CA LYS A 41 -13.00 -8.87 1.91
C LYS A 41 -12.55 -8.31 0.56
N PHE A 42 -11.68 -9.05 -0.15
CA PHE A 42 -11.18 -8.68 -1.47
C PHE A 42 -12.10 -9.12 -2.63
N ASP A 43 -13.12 -9.94 -2.35
CA ASP A 43 -13.98 -10.55 -3.37
C ASP A 43 -14.71 -9.52 -4.26
N ASN A 44 -14.94 -8.31 -3.74
CA ASN A 44 -15.64 -7.24 -4.46
C ASN A 44 -14.71 -6.33 -5.30
N GLU A 45 -13.40 -6.41 -5.10
CA GLU A 45 -12.42 -5.51 -5.72
C GLU A 45 -11.40 -6.21 -6.61
N VAL A 46 -11.18 -7.52 -6.42
CA VAL A 46 -10.28 -8.31 -7.28
C VAL A 46 -11.04 -8.91 -8.45
N VAL A 47 -10.57 -8.62 -9.66
CA VAL A 47 -11.05 -9.23 -10.90
C VAL A 47 -10.04 -10.29 -11.36
N PRO A 48 -10.44 -11.56 -11.55
CA PRO A 48 -9.52 -12.61 -11.98
C PRO A 48 -8.85 -12.32 -13.33
N VAL A 49 -7.57 -12.69 -13.43
CA VAL A 49 -6.78 -12.59 -14.66
C VAL A 49 -6.56 -13.99 -15.22
N GLU A 50 -6.96 -14.20 -16.47
CA GLU A 50 -6.70 -15.43 -17.20
C GLU A 50 -5.32 -15.39 -17.86
N VAL A 51 -4.47 -16.37 -17.56
CA VAL A 51 -3.13 -16.50 -18.13
C VAL A 51 -3.12 -17.66 -19.14
N PRO A 52 -3.10 -17.38 -20.45
CA PRO A 52 -3.15 -18.41 -21.49
C PRO A 52 -1.97 -19.39 -21.39
N GLN A 53 -2.27 -20.68 -21.53
CA GLN A 53 -1.26 -21.74 -21.52
C GLN A 53 -0.98 -22.24 -22.93
N ARG A 54 0.24 -22.70 -23.20
CA ARG A 54 0.61 -23.28 -24.51
C ARG A 54 -0.25 -24.51 -24.86
N ARG A 55 -0.69 -25.27 -23.85
CA ARG A 55 -1.57 -26.44 -23.95
C ARG A 55 -2.44 -26.49 -22.70
N GLY A 56 -3.72 -26.85 -22.86
CA GLY A 56 -4.68 -26.90 -21.76
C GLY A 56 -5.37 -25.56 -21.52
N ASP A 57 -6.19 -25.53 -20.47
CA ASP A 57 -6.99 -24.36 -20.09
C ASP A 57 -6.11 -23.25 -19.48
N ALA A 58 -6.64 -22.02 -19.47
CA ALA A 58 -5.96 -20.88 -18.86
C ALA A 58 -5.82 -21.05 -17.34
N ILE A 59 -4.71 -20.57 -16.79
CA ILE A 59 -4.55 -20.45 -15.33
C ILE A 59 -5.29 -19.20 -14.90
N ILE A 60 -6.19 -19.33 -13.92
CA ILE A 60 -6.93 -18.21 -13.37
C ILE A 60 -6.18 -17.69 -12.14
N VAL A 61 -5.65 -16.48 -12.22
CA VAL A 61 -5.06 -15.77 -11.09
C VAL A 61 -6.14 -14.87 -10.49
N SER A 62 -6.68 -15.26 -9.34
CA SER A 62 -7.80 -14.57 -8.69
C SER A 62 -7.50 -14.17 -7.24
N LYS A 63 -6.24 -14.26 -6.82
CA LYS A 63 -5.82 -14.07 -5.44
C LYS A 63 -4.41 -13.51 -5.40
N ASP A 64 -4.13 -12.60 -4.47
CA ASP A 64 -2.79 -12.09 -4.26
C ASP A 64 -1.83 -13.22 -3.83
N GLU A 65 -0.65 -13.25 -4.43
CA GLU A 65 0.33 -14.31 -4.20
C GLU A 65 1.27 -13.98 -3.02
N GLU A 66 1.63 -12.69 -2.88
CA GLU A 66 2.76 -12.27 -2.03
C GLU A 66 2.52 -12.45 -0.53
N TYR A 67 1.30 -12.18 -0.06
CA TYR A 67 1.02 -12.23 1.39
C TYR A 67 1.20 -13.65 1.98
N SER A 68 1.19 -14.68 1.12
CA SER A 68 1.41 -16.07 1.50
C SER A 68 2.88 -16.50 1.43
N ASN A 69 3.74 -15.69 0.81
CA ASN A 69 5.13 -15.99 0.50
C ASN A 69 6.10 -15.52 1.60
N VAL A 70 5.72 -15.70 2.88
CA VAL A 70 6.52 -15.24 4.02
C VAL A 70 6.70 -16.33 5.07
N LYS A 71 7.90 -16.38 5.66
CA LYS A 71 8.19 -17.18 6.86
C LYS A 71 8.30 -16.22 8.04
N ILE A 72 7.15 -15.96 8.68
CA ILE A 72 7.01 -14.95 9.75
C ILE A 72 8.09 -15.14 10.83
N GLU A 73 8.38 -16.38 11.21
CA GLU A 73 9.37 -16.73 12.23
C GLU A 73 10.82 -16.37 11.83
N LYS A 74 11.09 -16.16 10.55
CA LYS A 74 12.41 -15.80 10.03
C LYS A 74 12.62 -14.29 9.91
N ILE A 75 11.57 -13.48 9.99
CA ILE A 75 11.64 -12.03 9.78
C ILE A 75 12.72 -11.37 10.67
N PRO A 76 12.76 -11.62 12.00
CA PRO A 76 13.76 -10.99 12.86
C PRO A 76 15.21 -11.39 12.55
N ALA A 77 15.41 -12.55 11.91
CA ALA A 77 16.72 -13.07 11.56
C ALA A 77 17.26 -12.56 10.22
N LEU A 78 16.45 -11.83 9.45
CA LEU A 78 16.87 -11.29 8.16
C LEU A 78 17.90 -10.16 8.35
N ARG A 79 18.89 -10.18 7.47
CA ARG A 79 19.93 -9.15 7.39
C ARG A 79 19.37 -7.89 6.72
N PRO A 80 19.87 -6.70 7.07
CA PRO A 80 19.57 -5.47 6.35
C PRO A 80 19.85 -5.61 4.85
N ALA A 81 18.96 -5.10 4.02
CA ALA A 81 18.99 -5.26 2.57
C ALA A 81 19.75 -4.15 1.83
N PHE A 82 19.81 -2.94 2.41
CA PHE A 82 20.28 -1.74 1.69
C PHE A 82 21.53 -1.12 2.29
N THR A 83 21.58 -0.93 3.61
CA THR A 83 22.78 -0.45 4.32
C THR A 83 23.21 -1.45 5.38
N LYS A 84 24.53 -1.55 5.62
CA LYS A 84 25.11 -2.58 6.50
C LYS A 84 24.56 -2.53 7.93
N ASP A 85 24.39 -1.32 8.44
CA ASP A 85 23.89 -1.04 9.79
C ASP A 85 22.43 -0.55 9.75
N GLY A 86 21.74 -0.77 8.62
CA GLY A 86 20.35 -0.40 8.41
C GLY A 86 19.37 -1.31 9.13
N THR A 87 18.09 -0.98 9.02
CA THR A 87 16.99 -1.71 9.66
C THR A 87 16.01 -2.29 8.64
N VAL A 88 16.03 -1.78 7.42
CA VAL A 88 15.18 -2.28 6.33
C VAL A 88 15.71 -3.62 5.81
N THR A 89 14.80 -4.60 5.71
CA THR A 89 15.05 -5.97 5.23
C THR A 89 14.10 -6.31 4.08
N ALA A 90 14.35 -7.46 3.43
CA ALA A 90 13.47 -7.96 2.38
C ALA A 90 12.05 -8.32 2.86
N ALA A 91 11.81 -8.47 4.17
CA ALA A 91 10.47 -8.82 4.67
C ALA A 91 9.71 -7.63 5.27
N ASN A 92 10.39 -6.54 5.63
CA ASN A 92 9.77 -5.32 6.14
C ASN A 92 9.78 -4.16 5.12
N ALA A 93 10.20 -4.45 3.89
CA ALA A 93 10.00 -3.63 2.71
C ALA A 93 9.04 -4.36 1.76
N SER A 94 8.29 -3.59 0.97
CA SER A 94 7.49 -4.13 -0.13
C SER A 94 8.36 -4.80 -1.20
N THR A 95 7.77 -5.80 -1.85
CA THR A 95 8.40 -6.57 -2.92
C THR A 95 8.26 -5.87 -4.28
N ILE A 96 8.82 -6.49 -5.31
CA ILE A 96 8.57 -6.09 -6.70
C ILE A 96 7.39 -6.92 -7.18
N ASN A 97 6.30 -6.26 -7.57
CA ASN A 97 5.03 -6.92 -7.90
C ASN A 97 4.49 -6.42 -9.25
N ASP A 98 3.67 -7.26 -9.88
CA ASP A 98 2.93 -6.94 -11.09
C ASP A 98 1.44 -6.77 -10.75
N GLY A 99 0.81 -5.69 -11.21
CA GLY A 99 -0.59 -5.41 -10.94
C GLY A 99 -1.12 -4.16 -11.64
N ALA A 100 -2.44 -4.00 -11.66
CA ALA A 100 -3.13 -2.83 -12.19
C ALA A 100 -4.42 -2.55 -11.40
N GLY A 101 -4.82 -1.29 -11.35
CA GLY A 101 -6.11 -0.85 -10.80
C GLY A 101 -6.73 0.21 -11.71
N ALA A 102 -8.07 0.25 -11.75
CA ALA A 102 -8.81 1.19 -12.56
C ALA A 102 -10.07 1.67 -11.82
N MET A 103 -10.45 2.92 -12.06
CA MET A 103 -11.69 3.51 -11.57
C MET A 103 -12.41 4.24 -12.71
N VAL A 104 -13.74 4.20 -12.71
CA VAL A 104 -14.58 5.01 -13.61
C VAL A 104 -15.03 6.26 -12.86
N LEU A 105 -14.61 7.41 -13.37
CA LEU A 105 -14.97 8.70 -12.80
C LEU A 105 -16.07 9.36 -13.63
N MET A 106 -16.95 10.09 -12.95
CA MET A 106 -18.05 10.81 -13.58
C MET A 106 -18.45 12.01 -12.72
N SER A 107 -19.01 13.05 -13.34
CA SER A 107 -19.64 14.12 -12.60
C SER A 107 -20.89 13.61 -11.87
N LYS A 108 -21.23 14.23 -10.73
CA LYS A 108 -22.43 13.88 -9.98
C LYS A 108 -23.70 14.04 -10.83
N ASP A 109 -23.82 15.14 -11.56
CA ASP A 109 -24.99 15.40 -12.41
C ASP A 109 -25.18 14.32 -13.47
N LYS A 110 -24.08 13.81 -14.06
CA LYS A 110 -24.17 12.75 -15.06
C LYS A 110 -24.49 11.38 -14.43
N ALA A 111 -23.99 11.11 -13.21
CA ALA A 111 -24.44 9.94 -12.43
C ALA A 111 -25.96 9.96 -12.22
N GLU A 112 -26.49 11.09 -11.79
CA GLU A 112 -27.92 11.25 -11.51
C GLU A 112 -28.76 11.13 -12.79
N GLU A 113 -28.34 11.75 -13.89
CA GLU A 113 -29.00 11.65 -15.20
C GLU A 113 -29.07 10.19 -15.68
N LEU A 114 -28.00 9.42 -15.49
CA LEU A 114 -27.91 8.02 -15.89
C LEU A 114 -28.52 7.05 -14.87
N GLY A 115 -29.02 7.52 -13.73
CA GLY A 115 -29.55 6.68 -12.65
C GLY A 115 -28.51 5.77 -11.99
N LEU A 116 -27.23 6.15 -12.06
CA LEU A 116 -26.11 5.38 -11.48
C LEU A 116 -25.88 5.82 -10.04
N LYS A 117 -25.80 4.85 -9.11
CA LYS A 117 -25.43 5.10 -7.71
C LYS A 117 -23.90 5.16 -7.57
N PRO A 118 -23.28 6.30 -7.23
CA PRO A 118 -21.84 6.37 -7.01
C PRO A 118 -21.40 5.53 -5.80
N LEU A 119 -20.22 4.90 -5.89
CA LEU A 119 -19.62 4.17 -4.76
C LEU A 119 -19.03 5.11 -3.72
N ALA A 120 -18.38 6.19 -4.17
CA ALA A 120 -17.75 7.20 -3.33
C ALA A 120 -17.77 8.57 -4.05
N THR A 121 -17.43 9.62 -3.31
CA THR A 121 -17.22 10.97 -3.86
C THR A 121 -15.81 11.44 -3.50
N ILE A 122 -15.06 11.93 -4.48
CA ILE A 122 -13.75 12.53 -4.24
C ILE A 122 -13.97 13.91 -3.60
N LYS A 123 -13.67 14.03 -2.30
CA LYS A 123 -13.79 15.28 -1.55
C LYS A 123 -12.68 16.27 -1.90
N SER A 124 -11.45 15.78 -2.00
CA SER A 124 -10.27 16.58 -2.34
C SER A 124 -9.08 15.68 -2.70
N TYR A 125 -8.00 16.31 -3.17
CA TYR A 125 -6.70 15.69 -3.38
C TYR A 125 -5.61 16.79 -3.30
N ALA A 126 -4.39 16.38 -2.96
CA ALA A 126 -3.27 17.31 -2.86
C ALA A 126 -1.92 16.64 -3.09
N ASP A 127 -0.99 17.42 -3.66
CA ASP A 127 0.39 17.05 -3.84
C ASP A 127 1.30 17.76 -2.83
N ALA A 128 2.38 17.07 -2.45
CA ALA A 128 3.46 17.66 -1.69
C ALA A 128 4.80 17.09 -2.16
N ALA A 129 5.81 17.93 -2.18
CA ALA A 129 7.17 17.56 -2.51
C ALA A 129 8.13 18.15 -1.46
N GLN A 130 9.28 17.50 -1.33
CA GLN A 130 10.38 17.92 -0.48
C GLN A 130 11.70 17.38 -1.03
N GLU A 131 12.79 17.52 -0.28
CA GLU A 131 14.08 16.96 -0.67
C GLU A 131 13.95 15.47 -1.00
N PRO A 132 14.50 14.97 -2.12
CA PRO A 132 14.28 13.59 -2.58
C PRO A 132 14.59 12.53 -1.52
N LYS A 133 15.59 12.75 -0.66
CA LYS A 133 15.94 11.81 0.41
C LYS A 133 14.82 11.60 1.45
N TRP A 134 13.89 12.54 1.53
CA TRP A 134 12.77 12.52 2.47
C TRP A 134 11.45 12.14 1.80
N PHE A 135 11.43 11.54 0.61
CA PHE A 135 10.16 11.15 -0.02
C PHE A 135 9.26 10.29 0.91
N THR A 136 9.87 9.51 1.81
CA THR A 136 9.21 8.66 2.81
C THR A 136 8.24 9.41 3.73
N THR A 137 8.46 10.71 3.97
CA THR A 137 7.57 11.54 4.81
C THR A 137 6.76 12.56 4.02
N ALA A 138 6.80 12.50 2.68
CA ALA A 138 5.94 13.34 1.84
C ALA A 138 4.44 13.12 2.08
N PRO A 139 3.93 11.90 2.38
CA PRO A 139 2.52 11.69 2.71
C PRO A 139 2.04 12.53 3.90
N ALA A 140 2.88 12.69 4.93
CA ALA A 140 2.57 13.53 6.10
C ALA A 140 2.46 15.04 5.77
N LYS A 141 2.96 15.47 4.59
CA LYS A 141 2.77 16.82 4.06
C LYS A 141 1.59 16.92 3.08
N ALA A 142 1.27 15.84 2.39
CA ALA A 142 0.17 15.80 1.42
C ALA A 142 -1.20 15.70 2.13
N LEU A 143 -1.31 14.82 3.14
CA LEU A 143 -2.57 14.58 3.85
C LEU A 143 -3.18 15.87 4.45
N PRO A 144 -2.46 16.71 5.22
CA PRO A 144 -3.05 17.92 5.79
C PRO A 144 -3.59 18.89 4.73
N LYS A 145 -2.94 18.97 3.56
CA LYS A 145 -3.42 19.82 2.44
C LYS A 145 -4.69 19.26 1.82
N ALA A 146 -4.81 17.93 1.70
CA ALA A 146 -6.03 17.30 1.20
C ALA A 146 -7.18 17.52 2.19
N LEU A 147 -6.95 17.32 3.50
CA LEU A 147 -7.95 17.56 4.54
C LEU A 147 -8.43 19.03 4.56
N ASP A 148 -7.50 19.99 4.53
CA ASP A 148 -7.82 21.43 4.46
C ASP A 148 -8.68 21.77 3.24
N LYS A 149 -8.34 21.25 2.05
CA LYS A 149 -9.16 21.42 0.83
C LYS A 149 -10.53 20.76 0.93
N ALA A 150 -10.65 19.65 1.65
CA ALA A 150 -11.93 18.99 1.90
C ALA A 150 -12.76 19.69 2.98
N GLY A 151 -12.14 20.57 3.77
CA GLY A 151 -12.77 21.27 4.89
C GLY A 151 -13.11 20.34 6.05
N ILE A 152 -12.34 19.27 6.27
CA ILE A 152 -12.54 18.31 7.35
C ILE A 152 -11.29 18.21 8.23
N SER A 153 -11.45 17.84 9.50
CA SER A 153 -10.34 17.52 10.40
C SER A 153 -9.92 16.04 10.29
N ILE A 154 -8.75 15.70 10.84
CA ILE A 154 -8.20 14.34 10.77
C ILE A 154 -9.05 13.32 11.55
N ASP A 155 -9.75 13.76 12.61
CA ASP A 155 -10.64 12.95 13.44
C ASP A 155 -11.99 12.64 12.76
N GLU A 156 -12.32 13.32 11.65
CA GLU A 156 -13.47 12.98 10.81
C GLU A 156 -13.17 11.88 9.78
N VAL A 157 -11.92 11.38 9.73
CA VAL A 157 -11.53 10.31 8.81
C VAL A 157 -11.66 8.95 9.49
N ASP A 158 -12.58 8.12 8.99
CA ASP A 158 -12.84 6.80 9.55
C ASP A 158 -11.70 5.79 9.31
N TYR A 159 -11.07 5.84 8.12
CA TYR A 159 -10.04 4.90 7.67
C TYR A 159 -8.97 5.58 6.82
N PHE A 160 -7.74 5.07 6.89
CA PHE A 160 -6.61 5.52 6.09
C PHE A 160 -6.00 4.35 5.34
N GLU A 161 -5.66 4.60 4.07
CA GLU A 161 -4.78 3.75 3.27
C GLU A 161 -3.49 4.56 3.00
N PHE A 162 -2.40 4.16 3.64
CA PHE A 162 -1.06 4.67 3.35
C PHE A 162 -0.25 3.52 2.76
N ASN A 163 0.32 3.73 1.59
CA ASN A 163 1.18 2.73 0.98
C ASN A 163 2.36 2.42 1.92
N GLU A 164 2.60 1.12 2.11
CA GLU A 164 3.72 0.56 2.88
C GLU A 164 4.97 0.41 1.96
#